data_AF-A2CI67-F1
#
_entry.id   AF-A2CI67-F1
#
_cell.length_a   1.000
_cell.length_b   1.000
_cell.length_c   1.000
_cell.angle_alpha   90.00
_cell.angle_beta   90.00
_cell.angle_gamma   90.00
#
_symmetry.space_group_name_H-M   'P 1'
#
loop_
_entity.id
_entity.type
_entity.pdbx_description
1 polymer ?
#
loop_
_entity_poly.entity_id
_entity_poly.type
_entity_poly.pdbx_seq_one_letter_code
_entity_poly.pdbx_strand_id
1 'polypeptide(L)'
;MILLKTRFCSVLQTKVNGIKMKSFEASFHFSLAIFCLLMGFFMATFFATILGFPKNWNVLNATFLVILIEVTGFFLYGKTSATFNLYTNKNLHSNKKKNINLWVANINYLKIGLIFGLFVDAFKLGS
;
A
#
# COMPACT_ATOMS: atom_id res chain seq x y z
N MET A 1 -15.67 29.39 41.84
CA MET A 1 -14.77 29.61 40.69
C MET A 1 -14.67 28.36 39.82
N ILE A 2 -15.79 27.74 39.38
CA ILE A 2 -15.79 26.43 38.68
C ILE A 2 -16.88 26.29 37.59
N LEU A 3 -17.82 27.24 37.42
CA LEU A 3 -19.09 26.96 36.71
C LEU A 3 -19.32 27.63 35.34
N LEU A 4 -18.31 28.25 34.71
CA LEU A 4 -18.45 28.78 33.34
C LEU A 4 -17.55 28.02 32.36
N LYS A 5 -17.71 26.70 32.33
CA LYS A 5 -17.43 25.92 31.13
C LYS A 5 -18.55 26.26 30.14
N THR A 6 -18.48 27.44 29.53
CA THR A 6 -19.49 27.95 28.61
C THR A 6 -19.74 26.91 27.51
N ARG A 7 -21.00 26.72 27.11
CA ARG A 7 -21.36 25.75 26.04
C ARG A 7 -20.49 25.95 24.79
N PHE A 8 -20.10 27.19 24.50
CA PHE A 8 -19.17 27.55 23.45
C PHE A 8 -17.77 26.91 23.60
N CYS A 9 -17.19 26.93 24.80
CA CYS A 9 -15.90 26.29 25.08
C CYS A 9 -15.94 24.77 24.84
N SER A 10 -17.05 24.11 25.18
CA SER A 10 -17.24 22.67 24.89
C SER A 10 -17.34 22.36 23.38
N VAL A 11 -17.96 23.26 22.60
CA VAL A 11 -18.04 23.13 21.13
C VAL A 11 -16.68 23.35 20.48
N LEU A 12 -15.91 24.33 20.97
CA LEU A 12 -14.54 24.52 20.49
C LEU A 12 -13.64 23.31 20.83
N GLN A 13 -13.76 22.78 22.05
CA GLN A 13 -12.92 21.66 22.48
C GLN A 13 -13.25 20.36 21.73
N THR A 14 -14.51 20.11 21.42
CA THR A 14 -14.90 18.97 20.57
C THR A 14 -14.37 19.11 19.14
N LYS A 15 -14.39 20.32 18.56
CA LYS A 15 -13.85 20.57 17.22
C LYS A 15 -12.32 20.41 17.17
N VAL A 16 -11.60 20.94 18.17
CA VAL A 16 -10.15 20.78 18.30
C VAL A 16 -9.77 19.31 18.47
N ASN A 17 -10.50 18.57 19.30
CA ASN A 17 -10.26 17.13 19.50
C ASN A 17 -10.55 16.34 18.21
N GLY A 18 -11.57 16.70 17.44
CA GLY A 18 -11.86 16.10 16.14
C GLY A 18 -10.73 16.33 15.11
N ILE A 19 -10.12 17.52 15.09
CA ILE A 19 -8.97 17.82 14.22
C ILE A 19 -7.76 16.98 14.65
N LYS A 20 -7.46 16.91 15.95
CA LYS A 20 -6.35 16.10 16.48
C LYS A 20 -6.50 14.61 16.16
N MET A 21 -7.72 14.07 16.30
CA MET A 21 -8.03 12.68 15.96
C MET A 21 -7.79 12.42 14.47
N LYS A 22 -8.28 13.32 13.59
CA LYS A 22 -8.08 13.18 12.14
C LYS A 22 -6.61 13.31 11.73
N SER A 23 -5.84 14.20 12.35
CA SER A 23 -4.41 14.32 12.07
C SER A 23 -3.64 13.08 12.51
N PHE A 24 -4.00 12.47 13.65
CA PHE A 24 -3.38 11.24 14.12
C PHE A 24 -3.67 10.06 13.20
N GLU A 25 -4.92 9.90 12.77
CA GLU A 25 -5.32 8.88 11.79
C GLU A 25 -4.54 9.04 10.47
N ALA A 26 -4.40 10.28 9.97
CA ALA A 26 -3.63 10.57 8.76
C ALA A 26 -2.14 10.22 8.88
N SER A 27 -1.49 10.59 9.99
CA SER A 27 -0.08 10.28 10.23
C SER A 27 0.17 8.77 10.34
N PHE A 28 -0.77 8.03 10.95
CA PHE A 28 -0.68 6.57 11.03
C PHE A 28 -0.77 5.92 9.64
N HIS A 29 -1.73 6.34 8.82
CA HIS A 29 -1.86 5.84 7.46
C HIS A 29 -0.64 6.17 6.59
N PHE A 30 -0.08 7.37 6.73
CA PHE A 30 1.14 7.76 6.03
C PHE A 30 2.35 6.92 6.45
N SER A 31 2.54 6.73 7.75
CA SER A 31 3.61 5.88 8.29
C SER A 31 3.51 4.45 7.75
N LEU A 32 2.30 3.88 7.75
CA LEU A 32 2.06 2.53 7.29
C LEU A 32 2.24 2.39 5.76
N ALA A 33 1.90 3.42 4.99
CA ALA A 33 2.18 3.48 3.55
C ALA A 33 3.69 3.47 3.26
N ILE A 34 4.47 4.30 3.96
CA ILE A 34 5.95 4.30 3.88
C ILE A 34 6.49 2.92 4.25
N PHE A 35 6.02 2.34 5.35
CA PHE A 35 6.46 1.02 5.80
C PHE A 35 6.21 -0.06 4.74
N CYS A 36 5.00 -0.11 4.16
CA CYS A 36 4.68 -1.04 3.09
C CYS A 36 5.55 -0.83 1.85
N LEU A 37 5.83 0.43 1.48
CA LEU A 37 6.71 0.76 0.37
C LEU A 37 8.14 0.26 0.61
N LEU A 38 8.71 0.53 1.78
CA LEU A 38 10.06 0.06 2.12
C LEU A 38 10.12 -1.47 2.21
N MET A 39 9.09 -2.10 2.76
CA MET A 39 8.98 -3.56 2.82
C MET A 39 8.98 -4.17 1.41
N GLY A 40 8.24 -3.57 0.48
CA GLY A 40 8.24 -3.98 -0.93
C GLY A 40 9.63 -3.86 -1.57
N PHE A 41 10.32 -2.74 -1.32
CA PHE A 41 11.68 -2.49 -1.81
C PHE A 41 12.69 -3.51 -1.25
N PHE A 42 12.61 -3.80 0.05
CA PHE A 42 13.43 -4.83 0.70
C PHE A 42 13.18 -6.21 0.07
N MET A 43 11.92 -6.57 -0.15
CA MET A 43 11.58 -7.85 -0.78
C MET A 43 12.14 -7.97 -2.20
N ALA A 44 12.15 -6.88 -2.97
CA ALA A 44 12.77 -6.85 -4.29
C ALA A 44 14.28 -7.13 -4.23
N THR A 45 15.01 -6.50 -3.31
CA THR A 45 16.46 -6.77 -3.14
C THR A 45 16.73 -8.21 -2.69
N PHE A 46 15.84 -8.78 -1.88
CA PHE A 46 15.92 -10.19 -1.48
C PHE A 46 15.71 -11.12 -2.69
N PHE A 47 14.71 -10.83 -3.54
CA PHE A 47 14.50 -11.59 -4.77
C PHE A 47 15.67 -11.44 -5.75
N ALA A 48 16.21 -10.24 -5.93
CA ALA A 48 17.38 -10.00 -6.77
C ALA A 48 18.60 -10.80 -6.29
N THR A 49 18.78 -10.93 -4.98
CA THR A 49 19.86 -11.74 -4.38
C THR A 49 19.66 -13.23 -4.63
N ILE A 50 18.42 -13.74 -4.50
CA ILE A 50 18.09 -15.15 -4.81
C ILE A 50 18.28 -15.44 -6.31
N LEU A 51 17.85 -14.53 -7.18
CA LEU A 51 17.94 -14.67 -8.63
C LEU A 51 19.35 -14.44 -9.19
N GLY A 52 20.23 -13.80 -8.41
CA GLY A 52 21.61 -13.49 -8.75
C GLY A 52 22.58 -14.69 -8.71
N PHE A 53 22.12 -15.89 -8.35
CA PHE A 53 22.90 -17.13 -8.43
C PHE A 53 22.60 -17.90 -9.73
N PRO A 54 23.58 -18.52 -10.41
CA PRO A 54 24.84 -18.03 -10.98
C PRO A 54 24.68 -17.43 -12.40
N LYS A 55 25.78 -16.84 -12.91
CA LYS A 55 26.03 -16.10 -14.18
C LYS A 55 25.76 -16.85 -15.51
N ASN A 56 24.76 -17.71 -15.59
CA ASN A 56 24.24 -18.21 -16.87
C ASN A 56 22.79 -17.74 -16.93
N TRP A 57 22.48 -16.73 -17.74
CA TRP A 57 21.12 -16.25 -17.96
C TRP A 57 20.30 -17.34 -18.68
N ASN A 58 19.88 -18.33 -17.91
CA ASN A 58 19.10 -19.45 -18.40
C ASN A 58 17.65 -19.01 -18.56
N VAL A 59 16.96 -19.61 -19.53
CA VAL A 59 15.51 -19.46 -19.78
C VAL A 59 14.68 -19.56 -18.48
N LEU A 60 15.15 -20.32 -17.48
CA LEU A 60 14.56 -20.41 -16.14
C LEU A 60 14.40 -19.05 -15.44
N ASN A 61 15.41 -18.16 -15.47
CA ASN A 61 15.32 -16.85 -14.83
C ASN A 61 14.31 -15.95 -15.56
N ALA A 62 14.27 -16.01 -16.89
CA ALA A 62 13.29 -15.27 -17.68
C ALA A 62 11.86 -15.76 -17.42
N THR A 63 11.65 -17.09 -17.39
CA THR A 63 10.36 -17.70 -17.06
C THR A 63 9.92 -17.34 -15.65
N PHE A 64 10.83 -17.35 -14.67
CA PHE A 64 10.51 -16.94 -13.30
C PHE A 64 10.08 -15.47 -13.22
N LEU A 65 10.74 -14.59 -13.98
CA LEU A 65 10.41 -13.17 -14.02
C LEU A 65 9.03 -12.93 -14.66
N VAL A 66 8.71 -13.65 -15.74
CA VAL A 66 7.37 -13.64 -16.36
C VAL A 66 6.32 -14.18 -15.38
N ILE A 67 6.58 -15.27 -14.66
CA ILE A 67 5.67 -15.80 -13.64
C ILE A 67 5.46 -14.77 -12.53
N LEU A 68 6.49 -14.07 -12.06
CA LEU A 68 6.33 -13.02 -11.06
C LEU A 68 5.49 -11.83 -11.57
N ILE A 69 5.69 -11.40 -12.82
CA ILE A 69 4.87 -10.31 -13.41
C ILE A 69 3.40 -10.75 -13.56
N GLU A 70 3.17 -12.00 -13.97
CA GLU A 70 1.85 -12.60 -14.15
C GLU A 70 1.14 -12.79 -12.81
N VAL A 71 1.83 -13.33 -11.81
CA VAL A 71 1.31 -13.54 -10.45
C VAL A 71 1.01 -12.20 -9.79
N THR A 72 1.86 -11.18 -9.96
CA THR A 72 1.54 -9.83 -9.45
C THR A 72 0.35 -9.21 -10.20
N GLY A 73 0.24 -9.40 -11.52
CA GLY A 73 -0.93 -9.01 -12.30
C GLY A 73 -2.22 -9.70 -11.82
N PHE A 74 -2.19 -11.01 -11.67
CA PHE A 74 -3.29 -11.84 -11.18
C PHE A 74 -3.67 -11.51 -9.74
N PHE A 75 -2.70 -11.31 -8.85
CA PHE A 75 -3.00 -10.98 -7.46
C PHE A 75 -3.71 -9.62 -7.33
N LEU A 76 -3.40 -8.68 -8.23
CA LEU A 76 -3.94 -7.32 -8.18
C LEU A 76 -5.19 -7.09 -9.03
N TYR A 77 -5.39 -7.88 -10.09
CA TYR A 77 -6.52 -7.75 -11.01
C TYR A 77 -7.40 -9.00 -11.11
N GLY A 78 -6.88 -10.18 -10.75
CA GLY A 78 -7.61 -11.44 -10.76
C GLY A 78 -8.78 -11.48 -9.77
N LYS A 79 -8.73 -10.65 -8.71
CA LYS A 79 -9.87 -10.44 -7.80
C LYS A 79 -10.71 -9.20 -8.17
N THR A 80 -10.27 -8.44 -9.16
CA THR A 80 -10.67 -7.05 -9.42
C THR A 80 -11.45 -6.87 -10.70
N SER A 81 -11.47 -7.87 -11.59
CA SER A 81 -12.41 -7.88 -12.72
C SER A 81 -13.86 -8.05 -12.27
N ALA A 82 -14.12 -8.63 -11.10
CA ALA A 82 -15.46 -8.68 -10.49
C ALA A 82 -15.78 -7.45 -9.62
N THR A 83 -14.79 -6.69 -9.15
CA THR A 83 -15.00 -5.49 -8.30
C THR A 83 -14.89 -4.17 -9.03
N PHE A 84 -14.34 -4.11 -10.26
CA PHE A 84 -14.46 -2.91 -11.10
C PHE A 84 -15.92 -2.64 -11.49
N ASN A 85 -16.75 -3.68 -11.63
CA ASN A 85 -18.21 -3.55 -11.81
C ASN A 85 -18.95 -3.14 -10.51
N LEU A 86 -18.24 -3.03 -9.38
CA LEU A 86 -18.76 -2.51 -8.11
C LEU A 86 -18.23 -1.10 -7.78
N TYR A 87 -17.37 -0.53 -8.62
CA TYR A 87 -16.97 0.87 -8.52
C TYR A 87 -18.06 1.83 -9.05
N THR A 88 -19.02 1.30 -9.82
CA THR A 88 -20.21 2.03 -10.29
C THR A 88 -21.37 1.98 -9.29
N ASN A 89 -21.44 1.00 -8.39
CA ASN A 89 -22.51 0.93 -7.39
C ASN A 89 -22.12 1.65 -6.10
N LYS A 90 -22.11 2.97 -6.24
CA LYS A 90 -22.01 3.98 -5.21
C LYS A 90 -23.29 3.98 -4.38
N ASN A 91 -23.53 2.96 -3.55
CA ASN A 91 -24.37 3.05 -2.35
C ASN A 91 -24.26 1.77 -1.53
N LEU A 92 -24.31 1.94 -0.21
CA LEU A 92 -24.45 0.91 0.83
C LEU A 92 -23.13 0.34 1.41
N HIS A 93 -23.02 0.54 2.72
CA HIS A 93 -22.12 -0.11 3.69
C HIS A 93 -20.75 0.54 3.98
N SER A 94 -20.83 1.69 4.66
CA SER A 94 -19.77 2.69 4.91
C SER A 94 -18.56 2.22 5.74
N ASN A 95 -18.71 1.39 6.78
CA ASN A 95 -17.57 1.08 7.68
C ASN A 95 -16.72 -0.14 7.25
N LYS A 96 -17.34 -1.21 6.74
CA LYS A 96 -16.60 -2.41 6.30
C LYS A 96 -15.82 -2.16 5.00
N LYS A 97 -16.35 -1.30 4.13
CA LYS A 97 -15.75 -0.91 2.84
C LYS A 97 -14.51 0.00 3.03
N LYS A 98 -14.48 0.86 4.07
CA LYS A 98 -13.32 1.72 4.39
C LYS A 98 -12.06 0.91 4.74
N ASN A 99 -12.20 -0.13 5.57
CA ASN A 99 -11.06 -0.97 5.98
C ASN A 99 -10.51 -1.83 4.83
N ILE A 100 -11.38 -2.35 3.97
CA ILE A 100 -10.98 -3.09 2.76
C ILE A 100 -10.20 -2.17 1.82
N ASN A 101 -10.65 -0.92 1.65
CA ASN A 101 -9.96 0.05 0.78
C ASN A 101 -8.57 0.43 1.32
N LEU A 102 -8.41 0.51 2.64
CA LEU A 102 -7.11 0.78 3.29
C LEU A 102 -6.12 -0.37 3.11
N TRP A 103 -6.56 -1.62 3.29
CA TRP A 103 -5.70 -2.79 3.06
C TRP A 103 -5.24 -2.91 1.61
N VAL A 104 -6.15 -2.68 0.65
CA VAL A 104 -5.83 -2.67 -0.78
C VAL A 104 -4.83 -1.54 -1.09
N ALA A 105 -5.01 -0.35 -0.51
CA ALA A 105 -4.06 0.75 -0.68
C ALA A 105 -2.66 0.41 -0.17
N ASN A 106 -2.54 -0.24 0.99
CA ASN A 106 -1.25 -0.66 1.55
C ASN A 106 -0.54 -1.72 0.71
N ILE A 107 -1.30 -2.68 0.16
CA ILE A 107 -0.77 -3.67 -0.79
C ILE A 107 -0.28 -2.98 -2.08
N ASN A 108 -0.96 -1.94 -2.55
CA ASN A 108 -0.50 -1.16 -3.69
C ASN A 108 0.82 -0.44 -3.40
N TYR A 109 1.00 0.15 -2.22
CA TYR A 109 2.28 0.75 -1.82
C TYR A 109 3.41 -0.30 -1.77
N LEU A 110 3.12 -1.50 -1.27
CA LEU A 110 4.07 -2.61 -1.29
C LEU A 110 4.45 -3.01 -2.72
N LYS A 111 3.48 -3.08 -3.64
CA LYS A 111 3.74 -3.36 -5.05
C LYS A 111 4.64 -2.30 -5.69
N ILE A 112 4.37 -1.02 -5.44
CA ILE A 112 5.17 0.10 -5.96
C ILE A 112 6.62 -0.02 -5.46
N GLY A 113 6.81 -0.30 -4.17
CA GLY A 113 8.13 -0.54 -3.59
C GLY A 113 8.87 -1.70 -4.25
N LEU A 114 8.18 -2.80 -4.50
CA LEU A 114 8.74 -3.99 -5.16
C LEU A 114 9.18 -3.70 -6.60
N ILE A 115 8.33 -3.05 -7.39
CA ILE A 115 8.66 -2.65 -8.77
C ILE A 115 9.85 -1.70 -8.79
N PHE A 116 9.86 -0.71 -7.90
CA PHE A 116 10.96 0.26 -7.81
C PHE A 116 12.29 -0.41 -7.44
N GLY A 117 12.28 -1.34 -6.48
CA GLY A 117 13.48 -2.07 -6.09
C GLY A 117 14.05 -2.95 -7.22
N LEU A 118 13.20 -3.71 -7.90
CA LEU A 118 13.62 -4.53 -9.03
C LEU A 118 14.13 -3.69 -10.20
N PHE A 119 13.50 -2.54 -10.44
CA PHE A 119 13.95 -1.59 -11.46
C PHE A 119 15.36 -1.07 -11.14
N VAL A 120 15.62 -0.62 -9.92
CA VAL A 120 16.94 -0.14 -9.50
C VAL A 120 18.01 -1.22 -9.64
N ASP A 121 17.72 -2.46 -9.24
CA ASP A 121 18.68 -3.57 -9.38
C ASP A 121 18.91 -3.97 -10.84
N ALA A 122 17.90 -3.89 -11.71
CA ALA A 122 18.06 -4.11 -13.15
C ALA A 122 19.00 -3.06 -13.79
N PHE A 123 18.92 -1.80 -13.36
CA PHE A 123 19.86 -0.75 -13.81
C PHE A 123 21.30 -1.07 -13.40
N LYS A 124 21.53 -1.60 -12.20
CA LYS A 124 22.87 -2.00 -11.76
C LYS A 124 23.49 -3.11 -12.61
N LEU A 125 22.66 -3.99 -13.16
CA LEU A 125 23.11 -5.10 -14.01
C LEU A 125 23.25 -4.71 -15.49
N GLY A 126 22.62 -3.61 -15.90
CA GLY A 126 22.63 -3.11 -17.28
C GLY A 126 23.71 -2.05 -17.58
N SER A 127 24.43 -1.56 -16.57
CA SER A 127 25.58 -0.65 -16.70
C SER A 127 26.90 -1.41 -16.67
#